data_AF-A0A2H0W518-F1
#
_entry.id   AF-A0A2H0W518-F1
#
_cell.length_a   1.000
_cell.length_b   1.000
_cell.length_c   1.000
_cell.angle_alpha   90.00
_cell.angle_beta   90.00
_cell.angle_gamma   90.00
#
_symmetry.space_group_name_H-M   'P 1'
#
loop_
_entity.id
_entity.type
_entity.pdbx_description
1 polymer ?
#
loop_
_entity_poly.entity_id
_entity_poly.type
_entity_poly.pdbx_seq_one_letter_code
_entity_poly.pdbx_strand_id
1 'polypeptide(L)'
;MSYNIKQLSELAGVSIRTLHYYDQIDLLNPSRSQNGYRHYNDNDLLILQQILFFRELEFSLAEIKKIIFAPNFNRTLALTDQKKMMKIKRDRLDLLIETIDKTIKKNSNQKNMADEDLYAGLNKAELEAYAKEAQEHWGDSNAYRQSQFRVKKMGKDGLKKVLADSDKLNQQIANEMTLKRNPASPEVQALIAQHYNNLRAFYEPNLTMYRGLAQMYVGDKRFKSYYDQIADGLAQFMCEAMNIYCDK
;
A
#
# COMPACT_ATOMS: atom_id res chain seq x y z
N MET A 1 -29.87 -5.67 16.60
CA MET A 1 -30.56 -4.80 17.59
C MET A 1 -30.60 -3.36 17.06
N SER A 2 -31.23 -2.40 17.74
CA SER A 2 -31.24 -0.99 17.32
C SER A 2 -30.76 -0.10 18.46
N TYR A 3 -29.80 0.78 18.17
CA TYR A 3 -29.18 1.68 19.12
C TYR A 3 -29.59 3.12 18.82
N ASN A 4 -29.94 3.89 19.83
CA ASN A 4 -30.05 5.34 19.68
C ASN A 4 -28.64 5.98 19.70
N ILE A 5 -28.56 7.24 19.29
CA ILE A 5 -27.28 7.95 19.18
C ILE A 5 -26.49 8.04 20.50
N LYS A 6 -27.19 8.14 21.64
CA LYS A 6 -26.54 8.20 22.97
C LYS A 6 -25.94 6.85 23.33
N GLN A 7 -26.69 5.76 23.13
CA GLN A 7 -26.21 4.40 23.37
C GLN A 7 -25.00 4.08 22.48
N LEU A 8 -25.04 4.44 21.20
CA LEU A 8 -23.90 4.22 20.30
C LEU A 8 -22.69 5.07 20.68
N SER A 9 -22.92 6.32 21.09
CA SER A 9 -21.87 7.23 21.57
C SER A 9 -21.14 6.66 22.78
N GLU A 10 -21.89 6.18 23.77
CA GLU A 10 -21.33 5.54 24.98
C GLU A 10 -20.62 4.22 24.67
N LEU A 11 -21.21 3.38 23.81
CA LEU A 11 -20.64 2.09 23.43
C LEU A 11 -19.33 2.22 22.64
N ALA A 12 -19.29 3.13 21.67
CA ALA A 12 -18.13 3.30 20.78
C ALA A 12 -17.08 4.28 21.32
N GLY A 13 -17.36 4.98 22.43
CA GLY A 13 -16.49 6.02 22.96
C GLY A 13 -16.34 7.25 22.04
N VAL A 14 -17.34 7.51 21.20
CA VAL A 14 -17.33 8.59 20.21
C VAL A 14 -18.35 9.64 20.60
N SER A 15 -18.01 10.93 20.51
CA SER A 15 -18.96 12.00 20.88
C SER A 15 -20.21 11.99 19.98
N ILE A 16 -21.36 12.35 20.55
CA ILE A 16 -22.61 12.56 19.79
C ILE A 16 -22.39 13.55 18.63
N ARG A 17 -21.59 14.59 18.84
CA ARG A 17 -21.23 15.58 17.81
C ARG A 17 -20.51 14.93 16.63
N THR A 18 -19.60 13.99 16.89
CA THR A 18 -18.90 13.23 15.85
C THR A 18 -19.85 12.34 15.07
N LEU A 19 -20.78 11.65 15.74
CA LEU A 19 -21.78 10.81 15.06
C LEU A 19 -22.72 11.65 14.18
N HIS A 20 -23.14 12.83 14.64
CA HIS A 20 -23.87 13.79 13.80
C HIS A 20 -23.05 14.27 12.62
N TYR A 21 -21.76 14.55 12.81
CA TYR A 21 -20.89 14.97 11.73
C TYR A 21 -20.72 13.87 10.68
N TYR A 22 -20.55 12.61 11.09
CA TYR A 22 -20.46 11.47 10.16
C TYR A 22 -21.74 11.27 9.36
N ASP A 23 -22.91 11.49 9.94
CA ASP A 23 -24.18 11.52 9.22
C ASP A 23 -24.24 12.70 8.23
N GLN A 24 -23.83 13.90 8.65
CA GLN A 24 -23.83 15.11 7.80
C GLN A 24 -22.95 14.98 6.54
N ILE A 25 -21.86 14.23 6.61
CA ILE A 25 -20.94 14.01 5.49
C ILE A 25 -21.24 12.71 4.74
N ASP A 26 -22.38 12.08 4.98
CA ASP A 26 -22.81 10.76 4.51
C ASP A 26 -21.76 9.64 4.68
N LEU A 27 -21.01 9.68 5.78
CA LEU A 27 -20.03 8.65 6.11
C LEU A 27 -20.65 7.51 6.93
N LEU A 28 -21.64 7.84 7.77
CA LEU A 28 -22.40 6.87 8.55
C LEU A 28 -23.87 7.28 8.54
N ASN A 29 -24.70 6.53 7.82
CA ASN A 29 -26.06 6.94 7.48
C ASN A 29 -27.09 6.12 8.29
N PRO A 30 -27.51 6.58 9.49
CA PRO A 30 -28.49 5.87 10.28
C PRO A 30 -29.88 5.91 9.65
N SER A 31 -30.68 4.89 9.94
CA SER A 31 -32.12 4.93 9.73
C SER A 31 -32.78 5.92 10.69
N ARG A 32 -33.96 6.44 10.32
CA ARG A 32 -34.78 7.27 11.20
C ARG A 32 -36.03 6.52 11.63
N SER A 33 -36.38 6.64 12.91
CA SER A 33 -37.67 6.17 13.44
C SER A 33 -38.82 7.08 13.02
N GLN A 34 -40.06 6.64 13.27
CA GLN A 34 -41.27 7.42 12.97
C GLN A 34 -41.33 8.80 13.62
N ASN A 35 -40.68 8.97 14.79
CA ASN A 35 -40.57 10.25 15.50
C ASN A 35 -39.35 11.09 15.07
N GLY A 36 -38.66 10.71 13.99
CA GLY A 36 -37.56 11.48 13.38
C GLY A 36 -36.18 11.30 14.02
N TYR A 37 -36.06 10.49 15.08
CA TYR A 37 -34.79 10.23 15.75
C TYR A 37 -33.92 9.23 14.97
N ARG A 38 -32.60 9.37 15.11
CA ARG A 38 -31.61 8.49 14.48
C ARG A 38 -31.51 7.16 15.24
N HIS A 39 -31.51 6.08 14.49
CA HIS A 39 -31.34 4.72 14.99
C HIS A 39 -30.33 3.95 14.15
N TYR A 40 -29.42 3.28 14.84
CA TYR A 40 -28.29 2.56 14.26
C TYR A 40 -28.51 1.06 14.43
N ASN A 41 -28.42 0.32 13.33
CA ASN A 41 -28.51 -1.13 13.31
C ASN A 41 -27.11 -1.76 13.44
N ASP A 42 -27.06 -3.09 13.50
CA ASP A 42 -25.81 -3.83 13.68
C ASP A 42 -24.80 -3.60 12.53
N ASN A 43 -25.26 -3.34 11.30
CA ASN A 43 -24.36 -2.97 10.20
C ASN A 43 -23.75 -1.57 10.38
N ASP A 44 -24.51 -0.61 10.90
CA ASP A 44 -24.03 0.74 11.17
C ASP A 44 -22.93 0.71 12.25
N LEU A 45 -23.07 -0.16 13.24
CA LEU A 45 -22.04 -0.41 14.25
C LEU A 45 -20.74 -0.95 13.62
N LEU A 46 -20.85 -1.89 12.68
CA LEU A 46 -19.70 -2.44 11.97
C LEU A 46 -19.02 -1.40 11.06
N ILE A 47 -19.80 -0.54 10.40
CA ILE A 47 -19.26 0.58 9.61
C ILE A 47 -18.56 1.58 10.53
N LEU A 48 -19.17 1.95 11.66
CA LEU A 48 -18.55 2.83 12.64
C LEU A 48 -17.23 2.26 13.15
N GLN A 49 -17.19 0.98 13.55
CA GLN A 49 -15.95 0.32 13.97
C GLN A 49 -14.86 0.45 12.89
N GLN A 50 -15.23 0.22 11.63
CA GLN A 50 -14.27 0.29 10.54
C GLN A 50 -13.75 1.71 10.29
N ILE A 51 -14.62 2.73 10.38
CA ILE A 51 -14.23 4.14 10.34
C ILE A 51 -13.22 4.42 11.44
N LEU A 52 -13.47 3.95 12.66
CA LEU A 52 -12.57 4.17 13.79
C LEU A 52 -11.21 3.51 13.60
N PHE A 53 -11.14 2.29 13.04
CA PHE A 53 -9.86 1.67 12.70
C PHE A 53 -9.08 2.46 11.65
N PHE A 54 -9.74 2.98 10.61
CA PHE A 54 -9.07 3.81 9.62
C PHE A 54 -8.60 5.15 10.20
N ARG A 55 -9.38 5.74 11.12
CA ARG A 55 -8.98 6.97 11.84
C ARG A 55 -7.75 6.75 12.71
N GLU A 56 -7.66 5.59 13.37
CA GLU A 56 -6.47 5.20 14.14
C GLU A 56 -5.25 4.98 13.22
N LEU A 57 -5.47 4.60 11.96
CA LEU A 57 -4.43 4.55 10.93
C LEU A 57 -4.19 5.89 10.22
N GLU A 58 -4.73 6.99 10.75
CA GLU A 58 -4.52 8.37 10.30
C GLU A 58 -5.13 8.72 8.92
N PHE A 59 -6.06 7.91 8.41
CA PHE A 59 -6.79 8.23 7.18
C PHE A 59 -7.73 9.42 7.39
N SER A 60 -7.85 10.25 6.35
CA SER A 60 -8.83 11.34 6.31
C SER A 60 -10.25 10.78 6.11
N LEU A 61 -11.26 11.51 6.60
CA LEU A 61 -12.67 11.09 6.45
C LEU A 61 -13.10 10.95 4.98
N ALA A 62 -12.50 11.76 4.09
CA ALA A 62 -12.77 11.69 2.66
C ALA A 62 -12.25 10.38 2.03
N GLU A 63 -11.06 9.92 2.44
CA GLU A 63 -10.50 8.64 2.00
C GLU A 63 -11.31 7.46 2.54
N ILE A 64 -11.68 7.53 3.82
CA ILE A 64 -12.51 6.50 4.45
C ILE A 64 -13.85 6.36 3.70
N LYS A 65 -14.50 7.48 3.35
CA LYS A 65 -15.73 7.48 2.56
C LYS A 65 -15.52 6.78 1.21
N LYS A 66 -14.45 7.10 0.47
CA LYS A 66 -14.14 6.46 -0.82
C LYS A 66 -13.96 4.95 -0.68
N ILE A 67 -13.27 4.49 0.37
CA ILE A 67 -12.98 3.07 0.60
C ILE A 67 -14.25 2.30 0.94
N ILE A 68 -15.04 2.79 1.90
CA ILE A 68 -16.23 2.07 2.41
C ILE A 68 -17.33 1.99 1.35
N PHE A 69 -17.49 3.02 0.52
CA PHE A 69 -18.52 3.06 -0.52
C PHE A 69 -18.02 2.62 -1.91
N ALA A 70 -16.83 2.02 -2.00
CA ALA A 70 -16.34 1.47 -3.26
C ALA A 70 -17.24 0.30 -3.73
N PRO A 71 -17.55 0.17 -5.04
CA PRO A 71 -18.44 -0.88 -5.55
C PRO A 71 -17.98 -2.32 -5.26
N ASN A 72 -16.67 -2.51 -5.10
CA ASN A 72 -16.00 -3.78 -4.82
C ASN A 72 -15.60 -3.93 -3.34
N PHE A 73 -16.13 -3.08 -2.45
CA PHE A 73 -15.74 -3.06 -1.05
C PHE A 73 -16.05 -4.39 -0.36
N ASN A 74 -15.02 -5.02 0.21
CA ASN A 74 -15.12 -6.24 1.01
C ASN A 74 -14.62 -5.98 2.43
N ARG A 75 -15.55 -6.05 3.39
CA ARG A 75 -15.30 -5.74 4.80
C ARG A 75 -14.25 -6.63 5.44
N THR A 76 -14.32 -7.95 5.23
CA THR A 76 -13.37 -8.91 5.82
C THR A 76 -11.97 -8.70 5.29
N LEU A 77 -11.85 -8.41 3.99
CA LEU A 77 -10.57 -8.05 3.37
C LEU A 77 -10.03 -6.74 3.95
N ALA A 78 -10.85 -5.71 4.06
CA ALA A 78 -10.43 -4.42 4.63
C ALA A 78 -10.00 -4.55 6.10
N LEU A 79 -10.72 -5.31 6.94
CA LEU A 79 -10.32 -5.60 8.33
C LEU A 79 -9.00 -6.37 8.41
N THR A 80 -8.76 -7.29 7.48
CA THR A 80 -7.50 -8.04 7.39
C THR A 80 -6.34 -7.11 7.07
N ASP A 81 -6.56 -6.11 6.23
CA ASP A 81 -5.54 -5.10 5.91
C ASP A 81 -5.30 -4.15 7.06
N GLN A 82 -6.37 -3.62 7.66
CA GLN A 82 -6.29 -2.78 8.85
C GLN A 82 -5.48 -3.49 9.94
N LYS A 83 -5.72 -4.79 10.17
CA LYS A 83 -4.93 -5.59 11.12
C LYS A 83 -3.43 -5.64 10.78
N LYS A 84 -3.06 -5.72 9.49
CA LYS A 84 -1.65 -5.70 9.06
C LYS A 84 -1.05 -4.31 9.27
N MET A 85 -1.76 -3.25 8.90
CA MET A 85 -1.30 -1.86 9.08
C MET A 85 -1.11 -1.53 10.56
N MET A 86 -2.04 -1.98 11.42
CA MET A 86 -1.89 -1.88 12.87
C MET A 86 -0.64 -2.60 13.39
N LYS A 87 -0.28 -3.75 12.82
CA LYS A 87 0.97 -4.44 13.18
C LYS A 87 2.19 -3.65 12.75
N ILE A 88 2.21 -3.09 11.54
CA ILE A 88 3.31 -2.24 11.08
C ILE A 88 3.44 -1.00 11.97
N LYS A 89 2.33 -0.34 12.30
CA LYS A 89 2.29 0.79 13.25
C LYS A 89 2.84 0.37 14.62
N ARG A 90 2.44 -0.80 15.13
CA ARG A 90 2.98 -1.37 16.37
C ARG A 90 4.48 -1.60 16.29
N ASP A 91 4.97 -2.28 15.26
CA ASP A 91 6.39 -2.59 15.11
C ASP A 91 7.24 -1.31 15.05
N ARG A 92 6.70 -0.24 14.44
CA ARG A 92 7.30 1.10 14.47
C ARG A 92 7.29 1.72 15.87
N LEU A 93 6.18 1.62 16.59
CA LEU A 93 6.10 2.10 17.97
C LEU A 93 7.10 1.37 18.88
N ASP A 94 7.25 0.06 18.69
CA ASP A 94 8.23 -0.76 19.40
C ASP A 94 9.66 -0.27 19.11
N LEU A 95 9.99 -0.01 17.84
CA LEU A 95 11.27 0.58 17.46
C LEU A 95 11.50 1.96 18.11
N LEU A 96 10.47 2.81 18.15
CA LEU A 96 10.56 4.11 18.82
C LEU A 96 10.81 3.97 20.33
N ILE A 97 10.16 3.00 20.98
CA ILE A 97 10.40 2.68 22.39
C ILE A 97 11.84 2.21 22.59
N GLU A 98 12.37 1.34 21.73
CA GLU A 98 13.77 0.90 21.79
C GLU A 98 14.75 2.07 21.62
N THR A 99 14.47 2.98 20.69
CA THR A 99 15.26 4.20 20.49
C THR A 99 15.24 5.08 21.75
N ILE A 100 14.09 5.23 22.41
CA ILE A 100 13.97 5.95 23.68
C ILE A 100 14.82 5.27 24.76
N ASP A 101 14.71 3.95 24.93
CA ASP A 101 15.46 3.18 25.93
C ASP A 101 16.98 3.29 25.72
N LYS A 102 17.41 3.17 24.47
CA LYS A 102 18.80 3.39 24.07
C LYS A 102 19.26 4.80 24.42
N THR A 103 18.43 5.81 24.15
CA THR A 103 18.74 7.23 24.43
C THR A 103 18.85 7.50 25.94
N ILE A 104 17.95 6.93 26.75
CA ILE A 104 18.01 7.01 28.22
C ILE A 104 19.35 6.43 28.72
N LYS A 105 19.78 5.27 28.22
CA LYS A 105 21.05 4.61 28.59
C LYS A 105 22.29 5.43 28.21
N LYS A 106 22.24 6.13 27.07
CA LYS A 106 23.30 7.07 26.64
C LYS A 106 23.44 8.22 27.64
N ASN A 107 22.33 8.84 28.03
CA ASN A 107 22.32 9.95 28.97
C ASN A 107 22.77 9.55 30.39
N SER A 108 22.64 8.28 30.77
CA SER A 108 23.13 7.74 32.04
C SER A 108 24.60 7.30 32.04
N ASN A 109 25.44 7.78 31.10
CA ASN A 109 26.89 7.53 31.00
C ASN A 109 27.32 6.05 30.80
N GLN A 110 26.47 5.16 30.25
CA GLN A 110 26.76 3.73 30.16
C GLN A 110 27.11 3.14 28.78
N LYS A 111 27.17 3.91 27.68
CA LYS A 111 27.83 3.50 26.41
C LYS A 111 27.71 4.54 25.27
N ASN A 112 28.64 4.43 24.33
CA ASN A 112 28.56 5.04 23.00
C ASN A 112 27.53 4.31 22.13
N MET A 113 26.66 5.06 21.48
CA MET A 113 25.73 4.63 20.45
C MET A 113 26.08 5.38 19.17
N ALA A 114 25.92 4.75 18.01
CA ALA A 114 26.11 5.42 16.72
C ALA A 114 25.07 6.54 16.56
N ASP A 115 25.44 7.65 15.93
CA ASP A 115 24.54 8.80 15.74
C ASP A 115 23.31 8.44 14.88
N GLU A 116 23.43 7.41 14.04
CA GLU A 116 22.36 6.85 13.20
C GLU A 116 21.23 6.20 14.03
N ASP A 117 21.57 5.55 15.15
CA ASP A 117 20.59 4.89 16.04
C ASP A 117 19.72 5.92 16.80
N LEU A 118 20.16 7.17 16.94
CA LEU A 118 19.41 8.23 17.63
C LEU A 118 18.11 8.60 16.89
N TYR A 119 18.08 8.38 15.57
CA TYR A 119 16.98 8.77 14.70
C TYR A 119 16.20 7.57 14.15
N ALA A 120 16.53 6.34 14.58
CA ALA A 120 15.83 5.13 14.18
C ALA A 120 14.33 5.22 14.54
N GLY A 121 13.46 5.06 13.53
CA GLY A 121 11.99 5.18 13.66
C GLY A 121 11.44 6.61 13.70
N LEU A 122 12.31 7.64 13.81
CA LEU A 122 11.95 9.07 13.80
C LEU A 122 12.07 9.72 12.41
N ASN A 123 12.72 9.06 11.45
CA ASN A 123 12.98 9.65 10.13
C ASN A 123 11.67 9.94 9.39
N LYS A 124 11.43 11.24 9.13
CA LYS A 124 10.21 11.75 8.50
C LYS A 124 10.01 11.24 7.07
N ALA A 125 11.09 10.83 6.40
CA ALA A 125 11.03 10.21 5.08
C ALA A 125 10.38 8.81 5.09
N GLU A 126 10.51 8.05 6.18
CA GLU A 126 9.84 6.76 6.37
C GLU A 126 8.35 6.94 6.73
N LEU A 127 8.03 8.04 7.42
CA LEU A 127 6.67 8.54 7.70
C LEU A 127 5.94 8.99 6.42
N GLU A 128 6.62 9.75 5.56
CA GLU A 128 6.09 10.19 4.27
C GLU A 128 6.02 9.04 3.27
N ALA A 129 6.95 8.06 3.35
CA ALA A 129 6.83 6.80 2.63
C ALA A 129 5.65 5.97 3.13
N TYR A 130 5.37 5.91 4.44
CA TYR A 130 4.18 5.26 4.99
C TYR A 130 2.88 5.96 4.58
N ALA A 131 2.85 7.30 4.58
CA ALA A 131 1.68 8.08 4.17
C ALA A 131 1.45 8.01 2.66
N LYS A 132 2.51 8.09 1.84
CA LYS A 132 2.44 7.87 0.39
C LYS A 132 2.12 6.43 0.05
N GLU A 133 2.73 5.44 0.69
CA GLU A 133 2.41 4.03 0.49
C GLU A 133 0.96 3.77 0.92
N ALA A 134 0.47 4.37 2.01
CA ALA A 134 -0.93 4.25 2.38
C ALA A 134 -1.88 4.97 1.39
N GLN A 135 -1.49 6.12 0.85
CA GLN A 135 -2.32 6.91 -0.07
C GLN A 135 -2.28 6.37 -1.51
N GLU A 136 -1.13 5.84 -1.96
CA GLU A 136 -0.90 5.22 -3.28
C GLU A 136 -1.36 3.76 -3.29
N HIS A 137 -1.32 3.03 -2.17
CA HIS A 137 -1.73 1.62 -2.10
C HIS A 137 -3.20 1.39 -1.73
N TRP A 138 -3.89 2.35 -1.11
CA TRP A 138 -5.28 2.14 -0.62
C TRP A 138 -6.33 3.02 -1.30
N GLY A 139 -6.01 3.55 -2.48
CA GLY A 139 -7.00 3.78 -3.53
C GLY A 139 -7.50 2.47 -4.15
N ASP A 140 -6.60 1.52 -4.43
CA ASP A 140 -6.90 0.10 -4.74
C ASP A 140 -5.60 -0.62 -5.16
N SER A 141 -5.14 -1.68 -4.46
CA SER A 141 -4.75 -2.92 -5.15
C SER A 141 -4.67 -4.16 -4.25
N ASN A 142 -5.49 -5.16 -4.58
CA ASN A 142 -5.34 -6.56 -4.21
C ASN A 142 -3.89 -7.09 -4.43
N ALA A 143 -3.17 -6.46 -5.36
CA ALA A 143 -1.85 -6.86 -5.79
C ALA A 143 -0.76 -6.82 -4.71
N TYR A 144 -0.65 -5.75 -3.92
CA TYR A 144 0.39 -5.67 -2.89
C TYR A 144 0.24 -6.80 -1.85
N ARG A 145 -1.00 -7.14 -1.48
CA ARG A 145 -1.29 -8.24 -0.56
C ARG A 145 -0.97 -9.60 -1.16
N GLN A 146 -1.27 -9.79 -2.44
CA GLN A 146 -0.91 -11.00 -3.16
C GLN A 146 0.61 -11.15 -3.18
N SER A 147 1.36 -10.05 -3.39
CA SER A 147 2.82 -10.04 -3.37
C SER A 147 3.36 -10.52 -2.04
N GLN A 148 2.94 -9.89 -0.94
CA GLN A 148 3.37 -10.28 0.41
C GLN A 148 3.02 -11.75 0.74
N PHE A 149 1.84 -12.23 0.31
CA PHE A 149 1.43 -13.62 0.52
C PHE A 149 2.22 -14.61 -0.36
N ARG A 150 2.33 -14.34 -1.67
CA ARG A 150 3.01 -15.21 -2.64
C ARG A 150 4.51 -15.29 -2.32
N VAL A 151 5.16 -14.17 -2.00
CA VAL A 151 6.57 -14.14 -1.57
C VAL A 151 6.78 -14.95 -0.29
N LYS A 152 5.91 -14.80 0.71
CA LYS A 152 6.00 -15.59 1.95
C LYS A 152 5.80 -17.08 1.70
N LYS A 153 4.86 -17.46 0.83
CA LYS A 153 4.59 -18.86 0.45
C LYS A 153 5.73 -19.46 -0.38
N MET A 154 6.38 -18.65 -1.21
CA MET A 154 7.45 -19.03 -2.12
C MET A 154 8.77 -19.33 -1.38
N GLY A 155 9.00 -18.70 -0.22
CA GLY A 155 10.19 -18.90 0.60
C GLY A 155 11.47 -18.37 -0.07
N LYS A 156 12.61 -18.51 0.63
CA LYS A 156 13.89 -17.94 0.18
C LYS A 156 14.37 -18.52 -1.16
N ASP A 157 14.29 -19.83 -1.32
CA ASP A 157 14.81 -20.51 -2.52
C ASP A 157 13.94 -20.24 -3.75
N GLY A 158 12.62 -20.21 -3.58
CA GLY A 158 11.69 -19.86 -4.64
C GLY A 158 11.86 -18.40 -5.07
N LEU A 159 12.02 -17.48 -4.10
CA LEU A 159 12.25 -16.07 -4.39
C LEU A 159 13.55 -15.86 -5.17
N LYS A 160 14.63 -16.54 -4.76
CA LYS A 160 15.92 -16.50 -5.47
C LYS A 160 15.79 -16.96 -6.92
N LYS A 161 14.98 -18.00 -7.19
CA LYS A 161 14.72 -18.48 -8.54
C LYS A 161 13.97 -17.45 -9.39
N VAL A 162 12.90 -16.86 -8.85
CA VAL A 162 12.10 -15.85 -9.57
C VAL A 162 12.91 -14.60 -9.89
N LEU A 163 13.77 -14.15 -8.97
CA LEU A 163 14.67 -13.03 -9.22
C LEU A 163 15.69 -13.36 -10.32
N ALA A 164 16.31 -14.54 -10.28
CA ALA A 164 17.26 -14.96 -11.32
C ALA A 164 16.61 -15.09 -12.70
N ASP A 165 15.37 -15.56 -12.78
CA ASP A 165 14.62 -15.63 -14.04
C ASP A 165 14.20 -14.24 -14.55
N SER A 166 13.91 -13.31 -13.64
CA SER A 166 13.64 -11.90 -13.97
C SER A 166 14.89 -11.18 -14.48
N ASP A 167 16.05 -11.41 -13.86
CA ASP A 167 17.32 -10.83 -14.30
C ASP A 167 17.71 -11.30 -15.71
N LYS A 168 17.51 -12.59 -16.03
CA LYS A 168 17.72 -13.12 -17.39
C LYS A 168 16.83 -12.43 -18.42
N LEU A 169 15.56 -12.21 -18.09
CA LEU A 169 14.63 -11.52 -18.98
C LEU A 169 15.05 -10.06 -19.19
N ASN A 170 15.46 -9.37 -18.13
CA ASN A 170 15.97 -8.00 -18.22
C ASN A 170 17.20 -7.92 -19.14
N GLN A 171 18.10 -8.90 -19.07
CA GLN A 171 19.26 -8.99 -19.98
C GLN A 171 18.84 -9.24 -21.44
N GLN A 172 17.82 -10.07 -21.68
CA GLN A 172 17.30 -10.28 -23.04
C GLN A 172 16.72 -9.00 -23.63
N ILE A 173 15.94 -8.25 -22.84
CA ILE A 173 15.39 -6.95 -23.25
C ILE A 173 16.52 -5.94 -23.52
N ALA A 174 17.55 -5.91 -22.66
CA ALA A 174 18.72 -5.07 -22.85
C ALA A 174 19.51 -5.39 -24.13
N ASN A 175 19.61 -6.67 -24.49
CA ASN A 175 20.25 -7.09 -25.74
C ASN A 175 19.48 -6.57 -26.96
N GLU A 176 18.14 -6.68 -26.97
CA GLU A 176 17.33 -6.15 -28.06
C GLU A 176 17.41 -4.62 -28.17
N MET A 177 17.47 -3.92 -27.03
CA MET A 177 17.74 -2.47 -27.00
C MET A 177 19.11 -2.13 -27.59
N THR A 178 20.15 -2.89 -27.23
CA THR A 178 21.53 -2.67 -27.71
C THR A 178 21.66 -2.91 -29.21
N LEU A 179 20.87 -3.86 -29.76
CA LEU A 179 20.70 -4.07 -31.20
C LEU A 179 19.87 -2.97 -31.89
N LYS A 180 19.45 -1.94 -31.16
CA LYS A 180 18.61 -0.82 -31.62
C LYS A 180 17.28 -1.28 -32.22
N ARG A 181 16.71 -2.40 -31.72
CA ARG A 181 15.38 -2.82 -32.14
C ARG A 181 14.33 -1.81 -31.66
N ASN A 182 13.28 -1.66 -32.45
CA ASN A 182 12.16 -0.80 -32.09
C ASN A 182 11.40 -1.39 -30.87
N PRO A 183 11.08 -0.59 -29.83
CA PRO A 183 10.25 -1.01 -28.69
C PRO A 183 8.91 -1.66 -29.08
N ALA A 184 8.35 -1.29 -30.24
CA ALA A 184 7.10 -1.83 -30.78
C ALA A 184 7.28 -3.15 -31.55
N SER A 185 8.51 -3.59 -31.81
CA SER A 185 8.78 -4.79 -32.61
C SER A 185 8.17 -6.05 -31.98
N PRO A 186 7.75 -7.04 -32.79
CA PRO A 186 7.17 -8.29 -32.28
C PRO A 186 8.07 -8.99 -31.27
N GLU A 187 9.39 -8.96 -31.48
CA GLU A 187 10.38 -9.58 -30.61
C GLU A 187 10.44 -8.91 -29.23
N VAL A 188 10.53 -7.58 -29.19
CA VAL A 188 10.53 -6.83 -27.92
C VAL A 188 9.18 -6.99 -27.21
N GLN A 189 8.09 -6.93 -27.95
CA GLN A 189 6.74 -7.04 -27.38
C GLN A 189 6.44 -8.44 -26.84
N ALA A 190 7.04 -9.50 -27.39
CA ALA A 190 6.99 -10.84 -26.81
C ALA A 190 7.71 -10.89 -25.45
N LEU A 191 8.88 -10.24 -25.31
CA LEU A 191 9.60 -10.15 -24.04
C LEU A 191 8.83 -9.32 -23.01
N ILE A 192 8.19 -8.21 -23.42
CA ILE A 192 7.36 -7.39 -22.54
C ILE A 192 6.11 -8.14 -22.08
N ALA A 193 5.51 -8.98 -22.94
CA ALA A 193 4.41 -9.87 -22.55
C ALA A 193 4.86 -10.90 -21.51
N GLN A 194 6.07 -11.45 -21.67
CA GLN A 194 6.67 -12.32 -20.67
C GLN A 194 6.95 -11.58 -19.36
N HIS A 195 7.45 -10.34 -19.42
CA HIS A 195 7.70 -9.51 -18.23
C HIS A 195 6.39 -9.23 -17.47
N TYR A 196 5.32 -8.87 -18.18
CA TYR A 196 3.99 -8.71 -17.60
C TYR A 196 3.50 -10.00 -16.93
N ASN A 197 3.69 -11.16 -17.56
CA ASN A 197 3.31 -12.44 -16.98
C ASN A 197 4.15 -12.83 -15.76
N ASN A 198 5.44 -12.49 -15.73
CA ASN A 198 6.32 -12.73 -14.58
C ASN A 198 5.84 -12.01 -13.32
N LEU A 199 5.17 -10.86 -13.45
CA LEU A 199 4.57 -10.17 -12.31
C LEU A 199 3.52 -11.02 -11.58
N ARG A 200 2.88 -12.00 -12.27
CA ARG A 200 1.99 -12.99 -11.66
C ARG A 200 2.68 -13.88 -10.63
N ALA A 201 4.01 -13.94 -10.58
CA ALA A 201 4.70 -14.58 -9.47
C ALA A 201 4.42 -13.86 -8.14
N PHE A 202 4.21 -12.54 -8.19
CA PHE A 202 4.00 -11.68 -7.04
C PHE A 202 2.52 -11.33 -6.89
N TYR A 203 1.85 -10.90 -7.94
CA TYR A 203 0.47 -10.46 -7.87
C TYR A 203 -0.23 -10.51 -9.21
N GLU A 204 -1.56 -10.50 -9.23
CA GLU A 204 -2.33 -10.43 -10.46
C GLU A 204 -2.27 -9.02 -11.07
N PRO A 205 -1.51 -8.80 -12.16
CA PRO A 205 -1.33 -7.47 -12.73
C PRO A 205 -2.48 -7.13 -13.68
N ASN A 206 -2.83 -5.86 -13.80
CA ASN A 206 -3.68 -5.35 -14.89
C ASN A 206 -2.91 -4.29 -15.69
N LEU A 207 -3.42 -3.91 -16.87
CA LEU A 207 -2.73 -2.97 -17.77
C LEU A 207 -2.54 -1.59 -17.14
N THR A 208 -3.50 -1.10 -16.35
CA THR A 208 -3.38 0.17 -15.63
C THR A 208 -2.22 0.14 -14.63
N MET A 209 -2.10 -0.94 -13.85
CA MET A 209 -0.99 -1.14 -12.91
C MET A 209 0.35 -1.28 -13.63
N TYR A 210 0.37 -1.99 -14.75
CA TYR A 210 1.58 -2.17 -15.54
C TYR A 210 2.08 -0.87 -16.16
N ARG A 211 1.15 -0.02 -16.63
CA ARG A 211 1.45 1.34 -17.09
C ARG A 211 2.00 2.23 -15.96
N GLY A 212 1.44 2.13 -14.75
CA GLY A 212 1.98 2.82 -13.57
C GLY A 212 3.40 2.35 -13.21
N LEU A 213 3.66 1.05 -13.29
CA LEU A 213 4.99 0.46 -13.06
C LEU A 213 6.01 1.00 -14.08
N ALA A 214 5.62 1.13 -15.35
CA ALA A 214 6.47 1.68 -16.41
C ALA A 214 6.93 3.12 -16.08
N GLN A 215 5.99 3.98 -15.64
CA GLN A 215 6.30 5.36 -15.26
C GLN A 215 7.25 5.42 -14.06
N MET A 216 7.07 4.53 -13.08
CA MET A 216 7.92 4.46 -11.90
C MET A 216 9.37 4.10 -12.24
N TYR A 217 9.62 3.28 -13.27
CA TYR A 217 10.99 2.93 -13.68
C TYR A 217 11.84 4.13 -14.07
N VAL A 218 11.22 5.20 -14.59
CA VAL A 218 11.91 6.44 -14.95
C VAL A 218 11.75 7.51 -13.85
N GLY A 219 10.61 7.51 -13.14
CA GLY A 219 10.28 8.51 -12.12
C GLY A 219 11.00 8.34 -10.78
N ASP A 220 11.33 7.11 -10.37
CA ASP A 220 12.10 6.84 -9.15
C ASP A 220 13.57 6.54 -9.49
N LYS A 221 14.48 7.35 -8.92
CA LYS A 221 15.92 7.25 -9.14
C LYS A 221 16.49 5.86 -8.82
N ARG A 222 15.92 5.13 -7.86
CA ARG A 222 16.38 3.80 -7.47
C ARG A 222 16.09 2.77 -8.56
N PHE A 223 14.87 2.79 -9.11
CA PHE A 223 14.49 1.89 -10.19
C PHE A 223 15.26 2.23 -11.47
N LYS A 224 15.35 3.52 -11.81
CA LYS A 224 16.13 3.97 -12.94
C LYS A 224 17.58 3.49 -12.85
N SER A 225 18.22 3.69 -11.70
CA SER A 225 19.60 3.25 -11.48
C SER A 225 19.78 1.73 -11.59
N TYR A 226 18.81 0.92 -11.14
CA TYR A 226 18.90 -0.54 -11.24
C TYR A 226 18.89 -1.01 -12.70
N TYR A 227 17.96 -0.51 -13.52
CA TYR A 227 17.89 -0.91 -14.93
C TYR A 227 19.04 -0.34 -15.77
N ASP A 228 19.42 0.91 -15.53
CA ASP A 228 20.52 1.55 -16.26
C ASP A 228 21.90 0.92 -15.92
N GLN A 229 22.03 0.22 -14.79
CA GLN A 229 23.21 -0.63 -14.49
C GLN A 229 23.30 -1.88 -15.38
N ILE A 230 22.18 -2.37 -15.91
CA ILE A 230 22.17 -3.53 -16.83
C ILE A 230 22.59 -3.07 -18.23
N ALA A 231 21.97 -1.99 -18.72
CA ALA A 231 22.37 -1.31 -19.94
C ALA A 231 21.92 0.15 -19.89
N ASP A 232 22.78 1.07 -20.33
CA ASP A 232 22.48 2.50 -20.29
C ASP A 232 21.22 2.83 -21.12
N GLY A 233 20.26 3.52 -20.49
CA GLY A 233 18.97 3.85 -21.09
C GLY A 233 17.91 2.75 -21.04
N LEU A 234 18.18 1.60 -20.41
CA LEU A 234 17.23 0.48 -20.33
C LEU A 234 15.93 0.86 -19.61
N ALA A 235 16.00 1.67 -18.56
CA ALA A 235 14.79 2.11 -17.84
C ALA A 235 13.80 2.83 -18.77
N GLN A 236 14.33 3.70 -19.64
CA GLN A 236 13.54 4.46 -20.61
C GLN A 236 12.97 3.55 -21.70
N PHE A 237 13.80 2.67 -22.26
CA PHE A 237 13.38 1.72 -23.29
C PHE A 237 12.27 0.79 -22.80
N MET A 238 12.38 0.27 -21.58
CA MET A 238 11.33 -0.57 -21.00
C MET A 238 10.05 0.22 -20.75
N CYS A 239 10.15 1.45 -20.23
CA CYS A 239 8.98 2.31 -20.03
C CYS A 239 8.20 2.49 -21.34
N GLU A 240 8.89 2.79 -22.44
CA GLU A 240 8.28 2.92 -23.77
C GLU A 240 7.65 1.60 -24.25
N ALA A 241 8.38 0.50 -24.17
CA ALA A 241 7.90 -0.80 -24.63
C ALA A 241 6.70 -1.31 -23.82
N MET A 242 6.68 -1.06 -22.50
CA MET A 242 5.56 -1.38 -21.60
C MET A 242 4.32 -0.53 -21.91
N ASN A 243 4.48 0.76 -22.19
CA ASN A 243 3.36 1.63 -22.58
C ASN A 243 2.72 1.14 -23.89
N ILE A 244 3.54 0.82 -24.90
CA ILE A 244 3.07 0.26 -26.18
C ILE A 244 2.30 -1.05 -25.97
N TYR A 245 2.76 -1.91 -25.07
CA TYR A 245 2.07 -3.16 -24.74
C TYR A 245 0.70 -2.91 -24.10
N CYS A 246 0.56 -1.86 -23.28
CA CYS A 246 -0.70 -1.49 -22.65
C CYS A 246 -1.70 -0.80 -23.59
N ASP A 247 -1.25 -0.32 -24.74
CA ASP A 247 -2.05 0.39 -25.75
C ASP A 247 -2.61 -0.56 -26.85
N LYS A 248 -2.26 -1.84 -26.80
CA LYS A 248 -2.80 -2.91 -27.65
C LYS A 248 -4.09 -3.49 -27.08
#